data_AF-A0A2E2W6K4-F1
#
_entry.id   AF-A0A2E2W6K4-F1
#
_cell.length_a   1.000
_cell.length_b   1.000
_cell.length_c   1.000
_cell.angle_alpha   90.00
_cell.angle_beta   90.00
_cell.angle_gamma   90.00
#
_symmetry.space_group_name_H-M   'P 1'
#
loop_
_entity.id
_entity.type
_entity.pdbx_description
1 polymer ?
#
loop_
_entity_poly.entity_id
_entity_poly.type
_entity_poly.pdbx_seq_one_letter_code
_entity_poly.pdbx_strand_id
1 'polypeptide(L)'
;MTLAFEELIREEFEVFGFPTGRINRTTNWAPPYEAADVTSMAGTNSPIGIGIRSSVNGNTLNATISVSSEEALTDKKLVVYLTEDGIIADQVNYLNNDPSSIYFEQGDPIVDFVHDDVLRASLTDIFGNAISSTGALEEYTVNLSTSINASYVVENLHLVVMVTENDNTAINSQEAKVNEIVGYE
;
A
#
# COMPACT_ATOMS: atom_id res chain seq x y z
N MET A 1 16.25 -1.67 -8.87
CA MET A 1 16.60 -1.19 -7.51
C MET A 1 15.81 -2.04 -6.55
N THR A 2 16.44 -2.93 -5.78
CA THR A 2 15.74 -3.71 -4.76
C THR A 2 15.53 -2.81 -3.55
N LEU A 3 14.27 -2.63 -3.13
CA LEU A 3 13.97 -1.91 -1.89
C LEU A 3 14.51 -2.73 -0.72
N ALA A 4 15.11 -2.07 0.28
CA ALA A 4 15.71 -2.75 1.43
C ALA A 4 14.74 -3.64 2.22
N PHE A 5 13.43 -3.51 1.98
CA PHE A 5 12.37 -4.27 2.66
C PHE A 5 11.73 -5.35 1.77
N GLU A 6 12.12 -5.49 0.50
CA GLU A 6 11.50 -6.47 -0.41
C GLU A 6 11.62 -7.90 0.13
N GLU A 7 12.82 -8.31 0.53
CA GLU A 7 13.06 -9.64 1.07
C GLU A 7 12.24 -9.90 2.35
N LEU A 8 12.12 -8.90 3.23
CA LEU A 8 11.33 -9.00 4.45
C LEU A 8 9.84 -9.24 4.13
N ILE A 9 9.27 -8.45 3.22
CA ILE A 9 7.87 -8.59 2.79
C ILE A 9 7.66 -9.96 2.14
N ARG A 10 8.60 -10.38 1.30
CA ARG A 10 8.54 -11.65 0.58
C ARG A 10 8.56 -12.84 1.55
N GLU A 11 9.40 -12.80 2.57
CA GLU A 11 9.48 -13.83 3.61
C GLU A 11 8.23 -13.86 4.48
N GLU A 12 7.80 -12.71 5.02
CA GLU A 12 6.63 -12.61 5.90
C GLU A 12 5.35 -13.09 5.24
N PHE A 13 5.16 -12.76 3.95
CA PHE A 13 3.98 -13.17 3.19
C PHE A 13 4.22 -14.41 2.32
N GLU A 14 5.26 -15.20 2.60
CA GLU A 14 5.53 -16.49 1.97
C GLU A 14 5.45 -16.44 0.43
N VAL A 15 6.06 -15.43 -0.18
CA VAL A 15 6.08 -15.25 -1.64
C VAL A 15 7.35 -15.90 -2.20
N PHE A 16 7.20 -16.95 -3.00
CA PHE A 16 8.33 -17.72 -3.56
C PHE A 16 8.51 -17.57 -5.07
N GLY A 17 7.64 -16.80 -5.72
CA GLY A 17 7.66 -16.57 -7.16
C GLY A 17 6.86 -15.35 -7.56
N PHE A 18 7.15 -14.83 -8.75
CA PHE A 18 6.47 -13.65 -9.29
C PHE A 18 5.77 -13.97 -10.62
N PRO A 19 4.65 -13.29 -10.93
CA PRO A 19 3.89 -12.41 -10.03
C PRO A 19 3.13 -13.21 -8.95
N THR A 20 2.91 -12.59 -7.78
CA THR A 20 2.05 -13.11 -6.70
C THR A 20 1.32 -11.93 -6.05
N GLY A 21 0.03 -12.10 -5.76
CA GLY A 21 -0.80 -11.10 -5.09
C GLY A 21 -1.34 -11.60 -3.75
N ARG A 22 -1.58 -10.68 -2.81
CA ARG A 22 -2.22 -10.97 -1.51
C ARG A 22 -3.42 -10.06 -1.31
N ILE A 23 -4.57 -10.63 -0.96
CA ILE A 23 -5.78 -9.90 -0.55
C ILE A 23 -5.77 -9.73 0.96
N ASN A 24 -6.02 -8.50 1.44
CA ASN A 24 -5.96 -8.13 2.86
C ASN A 24 -4.68 -8.62 3.57
N ARG A 25 -3.56 -8.60 2.83
CA ARG A 25 -2.20 -9.02 3.22
C ARG A 25 -2.02 -10.52 3.48
N THR A 26 -3.03 -11.25 3.93
CA THR A 26 -2.88 -12.65 4.36
C THR A 26 -3.43 -13.67 3.35
N THR A 27 -4.48 -13.33 2.59
CA THR A 27 -5.11 -14.27 1.65
C THR A 27 -4.32 -14.33 0.34
N ASN A 28 -3.90 -15.52 -0.09
CA ASN A 28 -3.26 -15.69 -1.40
C ASN A 28 -4.26 -15.38 -2.52
N TRP A 29 -3.97 -14.38 -3.35
CA TRP A 29 -4.75 -14.13 -4.56
C TRP A 29 -4.24 -15.08 -5.64
N ALA A 30 -5.07 -16.02 -6.06
CA ALA A 30 -4.67 -17.05 -7.01
C ALA A 30 -5.07 -16.66 -8.45
N PRO A 31 -4.33 -17.13 -9.47
CA PRO A 31 -4.78 -17.07 -10.85
C PRO A 31 -6.20 -17.66 -10.99
N PRO A 32 -7.08 -17.04 -11.80
CA PRO A 32 -6.77 -16.02 -12.82
C PRO A 32 -6.74 -14.55 -12.32
N TYR A 33 -6.70 -14.31 -11.01
CA TYR A 33 -6.68 -12.95 -10.42
C TYR A 33 -7.93 -12.13 -10.79
N GLU A 34 -9.11 -12.66 -10.50
CA GLU A 34 -10.36 -12.00 -10.85
C GLU A 34 -10.54 -10.70 -10.07
N ALA A 35 -10.83 -9.60 -10.76
CA ALA A 35 -11.07 -8.31 -10.11
C ALA A 35 -12.21 -8.40 -9.08
N ALA A 36 -13.20 -9.27 -9.32
CA ALA A 36 -14.32 -9.52 -8.42
C ALA A 36 -13.90 -10.02 -7.03
N ASP A 37 -12.74 -10.71 -6.91
CA ASP A 37 -12.21 -11.17 -5.63
C ASP A 37 -11.86 -9.98 -4.71
N VAL A 38 -11.52 -8.84 -5.30
CA VAL A 38 -11.23 -7.60 -4.58
C VAL A 38 -12.46 -6.71 -4.49
N THR A 39 -13.12 -6.44 -5.62
CA THR A 39 -14.22 -5.46 -5.66
C THR A 39 -15.46 -5.92 -4.88
N SER A 40 -15.64 -7.22 -4.66
CA SER A 40 -16.75 -7.73 -3.83
C SER A 40 -16.61 -7.41 -2.34
N MET A 41 -15.41 -7.06 -1.88
CA MET A 41 -15.18 -6.61 -0.50
C MET A 41 -15.52 -5.13 -0.30
N ALA A 42 -15.58 -4.35 -1.39
CA ALA A 42 -15.90 -2.93 -1.32
C ALA A 42 -17.29 -2.70 -0.71
N GLY A 43 -17.41 -1.67 0.12
CA GLY A 43 -18.66 -1.34 0.81
C GLY A 43 -18.99 -2.23 2.01
N THR A 44 -18.09 -3.14 2.40
CA THR A 44 -18.18 -3.81 3.70
C THR A 44 -17.95 -2.77 4.79
N ASN A 45 -18.87 -2.69 5.77
CA ASN A 45 -18.71 -1.77 6.90
C ASN A 45 -17.46 -2.15 7.70
N SER A 46 -16.59 -1.17 7.91
CA SER A 46 -15.47 -1.27 8.84
C SER A 46 -15.75 -0.40 10.07
N PRO A 47 -15.47 -0.88 11.29
CA PRO A 47 -15.62 -0.05 12.48
C PRO A 47 -14.48 0.98 12.60
N ILE A 48 -13.52 1.02 11.68
CA ILE A 48 -12.33 1.89 11.70
C ILE A 48 -12.44 2.91 10.59
N GLY A 49 -12.32 4.20 10.92
CA GLY A 49 -12.12 5.28 9.96
C GLY A 49 -10.69 5.82 10.00
N ILE A 50 -10.13 6.17 8.84
CA ILE A 50 -8.75 6.66 8.72
C ILE A 50 -8.73 8.08 8.15
N GLY A 51 -8.07 9.02 8.82
CA GLY A 51 -7.84 10.37 8.31
C GLY A 51 -6.39 10.54 7.89
N ILE A 52 -6.15 11.17 6.72
CA ILE A 52 -4.80 11.37 6.19
C ILE A 52 -4.62 12.84 5.82
N ARG A 53 -3.56 13.45 6.35
CA ARG A 53 -3.10 14.77 5.92
C ARG A 53 -1.60 14.72 5.70
N SER A 54 -1.13 15.14 4.54
CA SER A 54 0.30 15.17 4.24
C SER A 54 0.77 16.51 3.69
N SER A 55 2.08 16.74 3.77
CA SER A 55 2.74 17.89 3.18
C SER A 55 4.21 17.60 2.89
N VAL A 56 4.74 18.15 1.81
CA VAL A 56 6.16 18.09 1.48
C VAL A 56 6.84 19.43 1.79
N ASN A 57 7.94 19.38 2.54
CA ASN A 57 8.80 20.54 2.77
C ASN A 57 10.25 20.18 2.41
N GLY A 58 10.75 20.77 1.33
CA GLY A 58 12.03 20.38 0.74
C GLY A 58 11.98 18.94 0.25
N ASN A 59 12.84 18.07 0.82
CA ASN A 59 12.84 16.63 0.54
C ASN A 59 12.16 15.81 1.64
N THR A 60 11.44 16.42 2.57
CA THR A 60 10.79 15.72 3.67
C THR A 60 9.30 15.66 3.45
N LEU A 61 8.76 14.44 3.35
CA LEU A 61 7.33 14.17 3.48
C LEU A 61 6.97 14.14 4.96
N ASN A 62 5.95 14.90 5.34
CA ASN A 62 5.35 14.86 6.67
C ASN A 62 3.90 14.40 6.52
N ALA A 63 3.48 13.44 7.33
CA ALA A 63 2.11 12.91 7.35
C ALA A 63 1.56 12.91 8.78
N THR A 64 0.35 13.41 8.94
CA THR A 64 -0.47 13.21 10.14
C THR A 64 -1.53 12.17 9.80
N ILE A 65 -1.51 11.04 10.50
CA ILE A 65 -2.52 9.99 10.37
C ILE A 65 -3.38 10.02 11.63
N SER A 66 -4.69 10.08 11.44
CA SER A 66 -5.67 9.91 12.51
C SER A 66 -6.46 8.62 12.28
N VAL A 67 -6.74 7.88 13.34
CA VAL A 67 -7.55 6.65 13.30
C VAL A 67 -8.58 6.75 14.40
N SER A 68 -9.85 6.53 14.04
CA SER A 68 -10.95 6.44 15.00
C SER A 68 -11.70 5.14 14.78
N SER A 69 -12.26 4.55 15.84
CA SER A 69 -13.04 3.33 15.71
C SER A 69 -14.27 3.32 16.60
N GLU A 70 -15.34 2.65 16.14
CA GLU A 70 -16.53 2.35 16.97
C GLU A 70 -16.21 1.41 18.14
N GLU A 71 -15.09 0.71 18.06
CA GLU A 71 -14.59 -0.19 19.10
C GLU A 71 -13.24 0.31 19.66
N ALA A 72 -12.80 -0.26 20.78
CA ALA A 72 -11.49 0.06 21.33
C ALA A 72 -10.38 -0.46 20.40
N LEU A 73 -9.44 0.40 20.02
CA LEU A 73 -8.25 -0.02 19.28
C LEU A 73 -7.29 -0.68 20.26
N THR A 74 -7.24 -2.01 20.25
CA THR A 74 -6.31 -2.79 21.08
C THR A 74 -5.57 -3.80 20.22
N ASP A 75 -4.26 -3.90 20.42
CA ASP A 75 -3.39 -4.85 19.72
C ASP A 75 -3.49 -4.75 18.19
N LYS A 76 -3.50 -3.50 17.70
CA LYS A 76 -3.56 -3.15 16.27
C LYS A 76 -2.24 -2.52 15.82
N LYS A 77 -1.96 -2.62 14.53
CA LYS A 77 -0.81 -1.97 13.89
C LYS A 77 -1.28 -0.97 12.84
N LEU A 78 -0.56 0.14 12.74
CA LEU A 78 -0.68 1.12 11.68
C LEU A 78 0.46 0.92 10.67
N VAL A 79 0.11 0.71 9.41
CA VAL A 79 1.06 0.63 8.28
C VAL A 79 0.86 1.85 7.41
N VAL A 80 1.94 2.55 7.05
CA VAL A 80 1.89 3.72 6.18
C VAL A 80 2.95 3.59 5.08
N TYR A 81 2.51 3.31 3.87
CA TYR A 81 3.36 3.19 2.70
C TYR A 81 3.30 4.45 1.83
N LEU A 82 4.40 4.72 1.13
CA LEU A 82 4.48 5.69 0.05
C LEU A 82 4.59 4.94 -1.27
N THR A 83 3.65 5.14 -2.18
CA THR A 83 3.66 4.58 -3.54
C THR A 83 3.86 5.68 -4.58
N GLU A 84 4.27 5.30 -5.79
CA GLU A 84 4.44 6.22 -6.92
C GLU A 84 3.89 5.63 -8.22
N ASP A 85 3.10 6.45 -8.91
CA ASP A 85 2.50 6.14 -10.21
C ASP A 85 3.35 6.63 -11.39
N GLY A 86 3.09 6.05 -12.57
CA GLY A 86 3.59 6.57 -13.83
C GLY A 86 5.10 6.37 -14.05
N ILE A 87 5.72 5.39 -13.39
CA ILE A 87 7.15 5.10 -13.57
C ILE A 87 7.32 4.35 -14.88
N ILE A 88 8.15 4.88 -15.78
CA ILE A 88 8.42 4.26 -17.08
C ILE A 88 9.69 3.42 -16.99
N ALA A 89 9.58 2.11 -17.28
CA ALA A 89 10.70 1.18 -17.35
C ALA A 89 10.39 -0.03 -18.23
N ASP A 90 11.43 -0.71 -18.72
CA ASP A 90 11.26 -1.96 -19.46
C ASP A 90 10.82 -3.10 -18.52
N GLN A 91 9.81 -3.88 -18.93
CA GLN A 91 9.22 -4.96 -18.14
C GLN A 91 9.38 -6.32 -18.83
N VAL A 92 9.91 -7.32 -18.11
CA VAL A 92 10.00 -8.70 -18.63
C VAL A 92 8.61 -9.27 -18.89
N ASN A 93 8.44 -9.95 -20.02
CA ASN A 93 7.14 -10.47 -20.45
C ASN A 93 7.17 -11.97 -20.74
N TYR A 94 7.00 -12.75 -19.69
CA TYR A 94 6.87 -14.21 -19.77
C TYR A 94 5.64 -14.69 -20.57
N LEU A 95 4.71 -13.79 -20.88
CA LEU A 95 3.45 -14.08 -21.57
C LEU A 95 3.46 -13.65 -23.04
N ASN A 96 4.59 -13.20 -23.59
CA ASN A 96 4.70 -12.71 -24.97
C ASN A 96 4.22 -13.74 -26.02
N ASN A 97 4.37 -15.04 -25.73
CA ASN A 97 3.99 -16.13 -26.64
C ASN A 97 2.64 -16.78 -26.28
N ASP A 98 1.87 -16.23 -25.33
CA ASP A 98 0.56 -16.75 -24.94
C ASP A 98 -0.57 -15.96 -25.61
N PRO A 99 -1.28 -16.54 -26.60
CA PRO A 99 -2.35 -15.84 -27.33
C PRO A 99 -3.56 -15.44 -26.48
N SER A 100 -3.68 -15.96 -25.25
CA SER A 100 -4.75 -15.59 -24.32
C SER A 100 -4.39 -14.38 -23.45
N SER A 101 -3.12 -13.98 -23.45
CA SER A 101 -2.62 -12.87 -22.65
C SER A 101 -2.88 -11.52 -23.32
N ILE A 102 -3.21 -10.52 -22.52
CA ILE A 102 -3.23 -9.11 -22.96
C ILE A 102 -1.83 -8.60 -23.36
N TYR A 103 -0.78 -9.32 -22.96
CA TYR A 103 0.62 -9.01 -23.26
C TYR A 103 1.19 -9.85 -24.43
N PHE A 104 0.33 -10.56 -25.17
CA PHE A 104 0.73 -11.31 -26.36
C PHE A 104 1.38 -10.39 -27.41
N GLU A 105 2.53 -10.81 -27.95
CA GLU A 105 3.29 -10.10 -29.00
C GLU A 105 3.73 -8.66 -28.67
N GLN A 106 3.71 -8.25 -27.40
CA GLN A 106 4.14 -6.91 -26.95
C GLN A 106 5.67 -6.77 -26.79
N GLY A 107 6.44 -7.83 -27.03
CA GLY A 107 7.89 -7.88 -26.84
C GLY A 107 8.29 -8.48 -25.48
N ASP A 108 9.56 -8.90 -25.38
CA ASP A 108 10.20 -9.34 -24.14
C ASP A 108 11.64 -8.79 -24.09
N PRO A 109 11.87 -7.68 -23.35
CA PRO A 109 10.91 -6.97 -22.51
C PRO A 109 9.88 -6.15 -23.31
N ILE A 110 8.76 -5.80 -22.66
CA ILE A 110 7.88 -4.71 -23.09
C ILE A 110 8.63 -3.41 -22.78
N VAL A 111 8.87 -2.60 -23.82
CA VAL A 111 9.60 -1.33 -23.70
C VAL A 111 8.69 -0.23 -23.19
N ASP A 112 9.23 0.66 -22.35
CA ASP A 112 8.52 1.83 -21.80
C ASP A 112 7.19 1.47 -21.10
N PHE A 113 7.17 0.36 -20.37
CA PHE A 113 6.00 -0.05 -19.59
C PHE A 113 5.76 0.95 -18.46
N VAL A 114 4.49 1.29 -18.22
CA VAL A 114 4.07 2.20 -17.16
C VAL A 114 3.76 1.38 -15.90
N HIS A 115 4.52 1.61 -14.84
CA HIS A 115 4.31 1.01 -13.54
C HIS A 115 3.60 2.00 -12.61
N ASP A 116 2.45 1.57 -12.11
CA ASP A 116 1.65 2.29 -11.13
C ASP A 116 1.73 1.61 -9.75
N ASP A 117 1.37 2.33 -8.68
CA ASP A 117 1.34 1.88 -7.29
C ASP A 117 2.66 1.28 -6.77
N VAL A 118 3.80 1.72 -7.30
CA VAL A 118 5.09 1.14 -6.92
C VAL A 118 5.48 1.62 -5.53
N LEU A 119 5.63 0.69 -4.58
CA LEU A 119 6.12 0.99 -3.23
C LEU A 119 7.50 1.68 -3.29
N ARG A 120 7.63 2.86 -2.69
CA ARG A 120 8.86 3.65 -2.66
C ARG A 120 9.47 3.79 -1.26
N ALA A 121 8.64 3.80 -0.22
CA ALA A 121 9.08 3.89 1.17
C ALA A 121 7.99 3.41 2.14
N SER A 122 8.38 3.18 3.40
CA SER A 122 7.48 3.01 4.53
C SER A 122 7.74 4.11 5.55
N LEU A 123 6.69 4.75 6.06
CA LEU A 123 6.75 5.77 7.12
C LEU A 123 6.67 5.14 8.52
N THR A 124 6.27 3.87 8.60
CA THR A 124 6.29 3.01 9.79
C THR A 124 7.32 1.89 9.59
N ASP A 125 7.45 0.99 10.56
CA ASP A 125 7.96 -0.34 10.25
C ASP A 125 7.18 -0.93 9.04
N ILE A 126 7.84 -1.76 8.23
CA ILE A 126 7.22 -2.31 7.02
C ILE A 126 6.00 -3.19 7.33
N PHE A 127 5.94 -3.78 8.53
CA PHE A 127 4.77 -4.52 9.02
C PHE A 127 3.87 -3.70 9.95
N GLY A 128 4.19 -2.42 10.12
CA GLY A 128 3.42 -1.44 10.86
C GLY A 128 3.93 -1.21 12.29
N ASN A 129 3.65 -0.02 12.79
CA ASN A 129 3.90 0.33 14.19
C ASN A 129 2.68 -0.01 15.04
N ALA A 130 2.89 -0.42 16.29
CA ALA A 130 1.78 -0.64 17.22
C ALA A 130 1.00 0.66 17.47
N ILE A 131 -0.33 0.58 17.39
CA ILE A 131 -1.24 1.66 17.80
C ILE A 131 -1.31 1.63 19.33
N SER A 132 -1.11 2.79 19.98
CA SER A 132 -1.32 2.89 21.43
C SER A 132 -2.80 2.69 21.73
N SER A 133 -3.13 1.81 22.67
CA SER A 133 -4.52 1.44 22.92
C SER A 133 -5.39 2.65 23.23
N THR A 134 -6.54 2.75 22.56
CA THR A 134 -7.55 3.79 22.75
C THR A 134 -8.91 3.18 23.09
N GLY A 135 -9.75 3.92 23.80
CA GLY A 135 -11.15 3.57 23.98
C GLY A 135 -11.95 3.66 22.68
N ALA A 136 -13.19 3.15 22.70
CA ALA A 136 -14.12 3.36 21.59
C ALA A 136 -14.36 4.86 21.37
N LEU A 137 -14.37 5.28 20.10
CA LEU A 137 -14.53 6.66 19.63
C LEU A 137 -13.43 7.63 20.12
N GLU A 138 -12.34 7.12 20.71
CA GLU A 138 -11.16 7.92 21.01
C GLU A 138 -10.18 7.86 19.84
N GLU A 139 -9.85 9.04 19.31
CA GLU A 139 -8.95 9.18 18.17
C GLU A 139 -7.49 8.89 18.56
N TYR A 140 -6.84 8.04 17.79
CA TYR A 140 -5.39 7.89 17.77
C TYR A 140 -4.81 8.79 16.68
N THR A 141 -3.86 9.67 17.03
CA THR A 141 -3.17 10.54 16.06
C THR A 141 -1.66 10.35 16.13
N VAL A 142 -1.00 10.20 14.99
CA VAL A 142 0.46 10.13 14.90
C VAL A 142 1.01 11.02 13.80
N ASN A 143 2.15 11.64 14.06
CA ASN A 143 2.92 12.38 13.05
C ASN A 143 4.12 11.55 12.63
N LEU A 144 4.23 11.32 11.32
CA LEU A 144 5.29 10.54 10.69
C LEU A 144 6.02 11.40 9.67
N SER A 145 7.27 11.05 9.38
CA SER A 145 8.04 11.73 8.36
C SER A 145 9.02 10.79 7.68
N THR A 146 9.26 10.99 6.39
CA THR A 146 10.31 10.30 5.65
C THR A 146 10.96 11.23 4.62
N SER A 147 12.19 10.92 4.23
CA SER A 147 12.86 11.63 3.14
C SER A 147 12.40 11.08 1.79
N ILE A 148 12.00 11.96 0.89
CA ILE A 148 11.70 11.68 -0.51
C ILE A 148 13.01 11.76 -1.31
N ASN A 149 13.29 10.74 -2.12
CA ASN A 149 14.42 10.80 -3.05
C ASN A 149 14.13 11.81 -4.17
N ALA A 150 15.16 12.53 -4.62
CA ALA A 150 15.03 13.52 -5.69
C ALA A 150 14.54 12.95 -7.03
N SER A 151 14.63 11.63 -7.25
CA SER A 151 14.10 10.97 -8.44
C SER A 151 12.59 10.73 -8.42
N TYR A 152 11.91 11.03 -7.31
CA TYR A 152 10.48 10.76 -7.13
C TYR A 152 9.68 11.94 -7.67
N VAL A 153 8.59 11.66 -8.37
CA VAL A 153 7.68 12.68 -8.91
C VAL A 153 6.56 12.93 -7.89
N VAL A 154 6.62 14.05 -7.16
CA VAL A 154 5.75 14.29 -5.99
C VAL A 154 4.27 14.26 -6.32
N GLU A 155 3.88 14.76 -7.49
CA GLU A 155 2.50 14.76 -7.98
C GLU A 155 1.95 13.35 -8.26
N ASN A 156 2.83 12.36 -8.40
CA ASN A 156 2.49 10.95 -8.58
C ASN A 156 2.65 10.15 -7.29
N LEU A 157 2.93 10.79 -6.15
CA LEU A 157 3.09 10.09 -4.87
C LEU A 157 1.76 9.97 -4.12
N HIS A 158 1.53 8.78 -3.58
CA HIS A 158 0.35 8.43 -2.82
C HIS A 158 0.74 7.83 -1.47
N LEU A 159 -0.04 8.13 -0.43
CA LEU A 159 0.05 7.47 0.87
C LEU A 159 -1.01 6.39 0.95
N VAL A 160 -0.58 5.14 1.12
CA VAL A 160 -1.46 4.00 1.39
C VAL A 160 -1.36 3.68 2.88
N VAL A 161 -2.46 3.88 3.60
CA VAL A 161 -2.54 3.69 5.06
C VAL A 161 -3.44 2.49 5.34
N MET A 162 -2.98 1.59 6.21
CA MET A 162 -3.74 0.42 6.63
C MET A 162 -3.72 0.30 8.14
N VAL A 163 -4.84 -0.12 8.72
CA VAL A 163 -4.88 -0.66 10.08
C VAL A 163 -4.99 -2.17 9.99
N THR A 164 -4.11 -2.87 10.70
CA THR A 164 -4.05 -4.33 10.67
C THR A 164 -4.17 -4.93 12.06
N GLU A 165 -4.58 -6.19 12.09
CA GLU A 165 -4.37 -7.08 13.23
C GLU A 165 -2.88 -7.38 13.43
N ASN A 166 -2.53 -7.98 14.57
CA ASN A 166 -1.16 -8.41 14.87
C ASN A 166 -0.60 -9.41 13.85
N ASP A 167 -1.46 -10.28 13.31
CA ASP A 167 -1.12 -11.29 12.29
C ASP A 167 -1.02 -10.73 10.86
N ASN A 168 -0.98 -9.40 10.72
CA ASN A 168 -0.97 -8.64 9.46
C ASN A 168 -2.29 -8.61 8.68
N THR A 169 -3.37 -9.23 9.13
CA THR A 169 -4.67 -9.12 8.43
C THR A 169 -5.13 -7.67 8.39
N ALA A 170 -5.38 -7.14 7.20
CA ALA A 170 -5.89 -5.77 7.04
C ALA A 170 -7.36 -5.67 7.47
N ILE A 171 -7.70 -4.63 8.23
CA ILE A 171 -9.06 -4.36 8.75
C ILE A 171 -9.73 -3.25 7.96
N ASN A 172 -9.00 -2.14 7.76
CA ASN A 172 -9.38 -1.09 6.84
C ASN A 172 -8.12 -0.48 6.22
N SER A 173 -8.31 0.19 5.09
CA SER A 173 -7.28 0.94 4.40
C SER A 173 -7.85 2.21 3.81
N GLN A 174 -7.02 3.24 3.72
CA GLN A 174 -7.35 4.46 3.01
C GLN A 174 -6.13 4.99 2.27
N GLU A 175 -6.39 5.72 1.20
CA GLU A 175 -5.37 6.28 0.33
C GLU A 175 -5.55 7.79 0.20
N ALA A 176 -4.46 8.52 0.05
CA ALA A 176 -4.49 9.93 -0.30
C ALA A 176 -3.29 10.31 -1.17
N LYS A 177 -3.49 11.22 -2.13
CA LYS A 177 -2.36 11.85 -2.81
C LYS A 177 -1.52 12.64 -1.82
N VAL A 178 -0.22 12.71 -2.05
CA VAL A 178 0.65 13.57 -1.26
C VAL A 178 0.23 15.05 -1.45
N ASN A 179 0.17 15.79 -0.33
CA ASN A 179 -0.41 17.13 -0.19
C ASN A 179 -1.94 17.22 -0.24
N GLU A 180 -2.66 16.10 -0.27
CA GLU A 180 -4.11 16.05 -0.10
C GLU A 180 -4.51 15.86 1.38
N ILE A 181 -5.74 16.27 1.70
CA ILE A 181 -6.38 16.02 2.99
C ILE A 181 -7.63 15.19 2.71
N VAL A 182 -7.68 14.00 3.29
CA VAL A 182 -8.87 13.14 3.28
C VAL A 182 -9.35 12.93 4.72
N GLY A 183 -10.67 12.98 4.89
CA GLY A 183 -11.34 12.72 6.17
C GLY A 183 -11.47 11.23 6.45
N TYR A 184 -12.17 10.87 7.52
CA TYR A 184 -12.42 9.49 7.89
C TYR A 184 -13.31 8.78 6.86
N GLU A 185 -12.80 7.71 6.24
CA GLU A 185 -13.56 6.71 5.47
C GLU A 185 -13.26 5.27 5.95
#